data_AF-A0A2L0EJK0-F1
#
_entry.id   AF-A0A2L0EJK0-F1
#
_cell.length_a   1.000
_cell.length_b   1.000
_cell.length_c   1.000
_cell.angle_alpha   90.00
_cell.angle_beta   90.00
_cell.angle_gamma   90.00
#
_symmetry.space_group_name_H-M   'P 1'
#
loop_
_entity.id
_entity.type
_entity.pdbx_description
1 polymer ?
#
loop_
_entity_poly.entity_id
_entity_poly.type
_entity_poly.pdbx_seq_one_letter_code
_entity_poly.pdbx_strand_id
1 'polypeptide(L)'
;MKRTSGIQLGGMFVLAALLASCDQPRIECTTAHTGFAATYTLKPGSKRGEGDCDKLRGEIIGMEKYSPSSADDPEVQDLSRALLAIRATGLGALAGGAEAAGVPIDKGAVVSMGEFTSVDPDERDVCSVPSLSPAALEIPAIEDSPATSLRYEWSNVRVYVTAALPGTQMTADLTYTKDGCTASYSVVGLAPAVSCGVEGMEGPTTDPSLCDPEADPAAGRLIGSGINPDLEERVTCDPEIALCVLKEPPEALR
;
A
#
# COMPACT_ATOMS: atom_id res chain seq x y z
N MET A 1 -27.48 -63.62 52.65
CA MET A 1 -27.82 -62.41 51.88
C MET A 1 -26.54 -61.90 51.22
N LYS A 2 -26.61 -61.65 49.91
CA LYS A 2 -25.50 -61.37 48.96
C LYS A 2 -24.63 -60.17 49.33
N ARG A 3 -23.33 -60.19 48.95
CA ARG A 3 -22.61 -59.19 48.12
C ARG A 3 -21.10 -59.51 48.07
N THR A 4 -20.59 -60.20 47.05
CA THR A 4 -19.95 -59.71 45.78
C THR A 4 -18.69 -58.86 45.93
N SER A 5 -17.60 -59.40 45.36
CA SER A 5 -16.27 -58.84 45.10
C SER A 5 -16.27 -57.53 44.30
N GLY A 6 -15.20 -56.76 44.43
CA GLY A 6 -14.83 -55.69 43.49
C GLY A 6 -13.39 -55.21 43.70
N ILE A 7 -12.47 -55.73 42.90
CA ILE A 7 -11.12 -55.18 42.67
C ILE A 7 -11.26 -54.02 41.69
N GLN A 8 -10.71 -52.84 42.00
CA GLN A 8 -10.38 -51.84 40.98
C GLN A 8 -9.01 -51.23 41.29
N LEU A 9 -8.00 -51.62 40.50
CA LEU A 9 -6.81 -50.81 40.24
C LEU A 9 -7.26 -49.63 39.36
N GLY A 10 -7.27 -48.42 39.90
CA GLY A 10 -7.43 -47.18 39.14
C GLY A 10 -6.07 -46.73 38.60
N GLY A 11 -5.76 -47.10 37.36
CA GLY A 11 -4.60 -46.61 36.63
C GLY A 11 -4.79 -45.14 36.19
N MET A 12 -3.78 -44.33 36.48
CA MET A 12 -3.68 -42.91 36.14
C MET A 12 -3.40 -42.77 34.63
N PHE A 13 -4.42 -42.46 33.83
CA PHE A 13 -4.25 -42.01 32.45
C PHE A 13 -4.17 -40.48 32.44
N VAL A 14 -2.94 -39.94 32.46
CA VAL A 14 -2.69 -38.54 32.09
C VAL A 14 -2.81 -38.46 30.58
N LEU A 15 -3.94 -37.95 30.09
CA LEU A 15 -4.15 -37.65 28.69
C LEU A 15 -3.25 -36.45 28.33
N ALA A 16 -2.05 -36.72 27.84
CA ALA A 16 -1.20 -35.72 27.20
C ALA A 16 -1.89 -35.30 25.89
N ALA A 17 -2.82 -34.35 25.98
CA ALA A 17 -3.31 -33.64 24.82
C ALA A 17 -2.10 -32.90 24.23
N LEU A 18 -1.58 -33.45 23.14
CA LEU A 18 -0.59 -32.81 22.29
C LEU A 18 -1.10 -31.40 21.99
N LEU A 19 -0.42 -30.42 22.57
CA LEU A 19 -0.46 -29.03 22.14
C LEU A 19 0.09 -29.04 20.71
N ALA A 20 -0.77 -29.34 19.73
CA ALA A 20 -0.59 -28.85 18.38
C ALA A 20 -0.72 -27.33 18.50
N SER A 21 0.39 -26.68 18.87
CA SER A 21 0.57 -25.25 18.77
C SER A 21 0.28 -24.93 17.31
N CYS A 22 -0.86 -24.31 17.05
CA CYS A 22 -1.22 -23.81 15.73
C CYS A 22 -0.22 -22.70 15.39
N ASP A 23 0.94 -23.07 14.87
CA ASP A 23 1.83 -22.11 14.24
C ASP A 23 1.09 -21.65 12.98
N GLN A 24 0.47 -20.48 13.05
CA GLN A 24 -0.23 -19.92 11.91
C GLN A 24 0.80 -19.73 10.80
N PRO A 25 0.63 -20.37 9.63
CA PRO A 25 1.60 -20.25 8.57
C PRO A 25 1.78 -18.77 8.23
N ARG A 26 3.04 -18.35 8.08
CA ARG A 26 3.36 -17.00 7.63
C ARG A 26 2.63 -16.77 6.30
N ILE A 27 1.99 -15.62 6.19
CA ILE A 27 1.36 -15.24 4.95
C ILE A 27 2.46 -14.88 3.95
N GLU A 28 2.28 -15.27 2.69
CA GLU A 28 3.15 -14.81 1.61
C GLU A 28 3.13 -13.29 1.51
N CYS A 29 4.16 -12.75 0.88
CA CYS A 29 4.20 -11.37 0.45
C CYS A 29 2.92 -11.00 -0.31
N THR A 30 2.30 -9.92 0.14
CA THR A 30 1.05 -9.40 -0.41
C THR A 30 0.98 -7.89 -0.17
N THR A 31 0.05 -7.25 -0.85
CA THR A 31 -0.33 -5.84 -0.65
C THR A 31 -1.83 -5.76 -0.46
N ALA A 32 -2.30 -4.75 0.29
CA ALA A 32 -3.72 -4.47 0.29
C ALA A 32 -4.23 -4.19 -1.13
N HIS A 33 -5.36 -4.79 -1.52
CA HIS A 33 -5.97 -4.65 -2.85
C HIS A 33 -6.81 -3.37 -2.99
N THR A 34 -6.39 -2.30 -2.32
CA THR A 34 -7.07 -0.99 -2.30
C THR A 34 -6.09 0.12 -2.61
N GLY A 35 -6.57 1.36 -2.76
CA GLY A 35 -5.68 2.51 -2.79
C GLY A 35 -4.90 2.63 -1.48
N PHE A 36 -3.68 3.16 -1.56
CA PHE A 36 -2.86 3.60 -0.43
C PHE A 36 -2.84 5.12 -0.42
N ALA A 37 -3.13 5.73 0.72
CA ALA A 37 -2.79 7.12 0.97
C ALA A 37 -1.28 7.21 1.18
N ALA A 38 -0.55 7.76 0.20
CA ALA A 38 0.89 7.87 0.23
C ALA A 38 1.32 9.31 0.53
N THR A 39 2.13 9.50 1.56
CA THR A 39 2.78 10.79 1.87
C THR A 39 4.19 10.81 1.32
N TYR A 40 4.59 11.95 0.78
CA TYR A 40 5.89 12.13 0.14
C TYR A 40 6.68 13.21 0.87
N THR A 41 7.79 12.79 1.47
CA THR A 41 8.73 13.68 2.14
C THR A 41 9.90 13.96 1.21
N LEU A 42 10.07 15.21 0.79
CA LEU A 42 11.17 15.63 -0.09
C LEU A 42 12.52 15.35 0.57
N LYS A 43 13.41 14.65 -0.15
CA LYS A 43 14.80 14.48 0.27
C LYS A 43 15.54 15.81 0.11
N PRO A 44 16.11 16.40 1.19
CA PRO A 44 16.75 17.71 1.12
C PRO A 44 17.82 17.80 0.04
N GLY A 45 17.78 18.86 -0.76
CA GLY A 45 18.76 19.10 -1.83
C GLY A 45 18.63 18.17 -3.05
N SER A 46 17.58 17.35 -3.14
CA SER A 46 17.41 16.42 -4.27
C SER A 46 16.90 17.07 -5.56
N LYS A 47 16.33 18.28 -5.48
CA LYS A 47 15.78 19.00 -6.64
C LYS A 47 16.89 19.33 -7.65
N ARG A 48 16.62 19.02 -8.91
CA ARG A 48 17.44 19.37 -10.08
C ARG A 48 16.53 19.91 -11.17
N GLY A 49 16.97 20.97 -11.85
CA GLY A 49 16.18 21.64 -12.88
C GLY A 49 15.20 22.68 -12.32
N GLU A 50 14.58 23.43 -13.23
CA GLU A 50 13.53 24.40 -12.92
C GLU A 50 12.16 23.72 -12.97
N GLY A 51 11.23 24.13 -12.10
CA GLY A 51 9.87 23.58 -12.03
C GLY A 51 9.44 23.21 -10.62
N ASP A 52 8.32 22.50 -10.52
CA ASP A 52 7.60 22.22 -9.27
C ASP A 52 7.68 20.74 -8.84
N CYS A 53 8.69 20.01 -9.31
CA CYS A 53 8.87 18.60 -8.97
C CYS A 53 9.16 18.34 -7.48
N ASP A 54 9.46 19.38 -6.70
CA ASP A 54 9.74 19.34 -5.25
C ASP A 54 8.51 19.67 -4.38
N LYS A 55 7.36 19.95 -4.99
CA LYS A 55 6.11 20.33 -4.29
C LYS A 55 5.14 19.16 -4.08
N LEU A 56 5.45 17.96 -4.56
CA LEU A 56 4.59 16.79 -4.37
C LEU A 56 4.53 16.42 -2.88
N ARG A 57 3.32 16.34 -2.33
CA ARG A 57 3.08 16.06 -0.89
C ARG A 57 2.57 14.65 -0.63
N GLY A 58 1.93 14.07 -1.63
CA GLY A 58 1.32 12.76 -1.53
C GLY A 58 0.22 12.61 -2.58
N GLU A 59 -0.29 11.40 -2.69
CA GLU A 59 -1.42 11.05 -3.56
C GLU A 59 -1.95 9.67 -3.15
N ILE A 60 -3.01 9.23 -3.83
CA ILE A 60 -3.41 7.83 -3.78
C ILE A 60 -2.55 7.04 -4.77
N ILE A 61 -2.01 5.90 -4.33
CA ILE A 61 -1.36 4.93 -5.21
C ILE A 61 -2.10 3.59 -5.14
N GLY A 62 -2.24 2.90 -6.28
CA GLY A 62 -2.67 1.51 -6.31
C GLY A 62 -1.45 0.60 -6.25
N MET A 63 -1.54 -0.47 -5.45
CA MET A 63 -0.53 -1.53 -5.39
C MET A 63 -1.20 -2.88 -5.56
N GLU A 64 -0.59 -3.76 -6.35
CA GLU A 64 -1.14 -5.10 -6.58
C GLU A 64 -0.01 -6.13 -6.73
N LYS A 65 -0.15 -7.27 -6.04
CA LYS A 65 0.72 -8.44 -6.18
C LYS A 65 0.21 -9.32 -7.32
N TYR A 66 1.10 -9.78 -8.18
CA TYR A 66 0.81 -10.79 -9.20
C TYR A 66 1.84 -11.91 -9.15
N SER A 67 1.41 -13.15 -9.35
CA SER A 67 2.33 -14.19 -9.80
C SER A 67 2.50 -14.05 -11.32
N PRO A 68 3.71 -14.18 -11.87
CA PRO A 68 3.87 -14.25 -13.32
C PRO A 68 3.45 -15.63 -13.85
N SER A 69 3.16 -15.73 -15.15
CA SER A 69 3.04 -17.04 -15.79
C SER A 69 4.34 -17.83 -15.70
N SER A 70 4.23 -19.15 -15.62
CA SER A 70 5.36 -20.09 -15.68
C SER A 70 6.06 -19.99 -17.04
N ALA A 71 7.38 -20.16 -17.02
CA ALA A 71 8.20 -20.20 -18.24
C ALA A 71 7.89 -21.44 -19.11
N ASP A 72 7.47 -22.54 -18.48
CA ASP A 72 7.19 -23.81 -19.15
C ASP A 72 5.76 -23.89 -19.71
N ASP A 73 4.80 -23.22 -19.05
CA ASP A 73 3.40 -23.21 -19.44
C ASP A 73 2.76 -21.84 -19.12
N PRO A 74 2.42 -21.01 -20.13
CA PRO A 74 1.88 -19.69 -19.91
C PRO A 74 0.47 -19.69 -19.27
N GLU A 75 -0.25 -20.81 -19.29
CA GLU A 75 -1.56 -20.96 -18.64
C GLU A 75 -1.43 -21.24 -17.13
N VAL A 76 -0.23 -21.58 -16.66
CA VAL A 76 0.05 -21.88 -15.24
C VAL A 76 0.78 -20.70 -14.61
N GLN A 77 0.45 -20.37 -13.36
CA GLN A 77 1.14 -19.33 -12.60
C GLN A 77 2.40 -19.89 -11.92
N ASP A 78 3.49 -19.14 -11.97
CA ASP A 78 4.70 -19.41 -11.19
C ASP A 78 4.54 -18.84 -9.78
N LEU A 79 4.14 -19.71 -8.85
CA LEU A 79 3.93 -19.36 -7.44
C LEU A 79 5.26 -19.21 -6.68
N SER A 80 6.40 -19.52 -7.28
CA SER A 80 7.72 -19.28 -6.68
C SER A 80 8.22 -17.85 -6.88
N ARG A 81 7.46 -17.05 -7.64
CA ARG A 81 7.77 -15.66 -7.96
C ARG A 81 6.57 -14.77 -7.63
N ALA A 82 6.86 -13.54 -7.23
CA ALA A 82 5.85 -12.52 -7.00
C ALA A 82 6.33 -11.20 -7.59
N LEU A 83 5.45 -10.55 -8.35
CA LEU A 83 5.63 -9.23 -8.90
C LEU A 83 4.77 -8.23 -8.13
N LEU A 84 5.25 -7.00 -8.04
CA LEU A 84 4.51 -5.86 -7.54
C LEU A 84 4.29 -4.88 -8.69
N ALA A 85 3.05 -4.44 -8.86
CA ALA A 85 2.72 -3.29 -9.69
C ALA A 85 2.34 -2.08 -8.82
N ILE A 86 2.77 -0.89 -9.22
CA ILE A 86 2.37 0.39 -8.62
C ILE A 86 1.79 1.29 -9.70
N ARG A 87 0.67 1.94 -9.39
CA ARG A 87 0.02 2.97 -10.21
C ARG A 87 -0.20 4.24 -9.39
N ALA A 88 0.33 5.36 -9.86
CA ALA A 88 0.14 6.67 -9.22
C ALA A 88 -1.06 7.40 -9.82
N THR A 89 -1.92 8.00 -8.99
CA THR A 89 -3.07 8.78 -9.45
C THR A 89 -2.66 9.96 -10.35
N GLY A 90 -1.53 10.62 -10.08
CA GLY A 90 -1.04 11.73 -10.91
C GLY A 90 -0.76 11.31 -12.35
N LEU A 91 -0.17 10.14 -12.56
CA LEU A 91 0.08 9.58 -13.88
C LEU A 91 -1.22 9.11 -14.56
N GLY A 92 -2.13 8.50 -13.79
CA GLY A 92 -3.45 8.11 -14.27
C GLY A 92 -4.32 9.29 -14.69
N ALA A 93 -4.29 10.39 -13.95
CA ALA A 93 -5.01 11.62 -14.28
C ALA A 93 -4.47 12.26 -15.58
N LEU A 94 -3.15 12.28 -15.76
CA LEU A 94 -2.54 12.75 -17.00
C LEU A 94 -2.93 11.88 -18.20
N ALA A 95 -2.89 10.55 -18.05
CA ALA A 95 -3.36 9.62 -19.09
C ALA A 95 -4.83 9.86 -19.45
N GLY A 96 -5.72 9.94 -18.45
CA GLY A 96 -7.14 10.15 -18.67
C GLY A 96 -7.45 11.48 -19.36
N GLY A 97 -6.73 12.55 -19.01
CA GLY A 97 -6.85 13.85 -19.70
C GLY A 97 -6.40 13.77 -21.17
N ALA A 98 -5.28 13.10 -21.44
CA ALA A 98 -4.77 12.91 -22.79
C ALA A 98 -5.71 12.04 -23.65
N GLU A 99 -6.24 10.94 -23.11
CA GLU A 99 -7.21 10.08 -23.78
C GLU A 99 -8.51 10.84 -24.10
N ALA A 100 -9.01 11.67 -23.16
CA ALA A 100 -10.18 12.51 -23.38
C ALA A 100 -9.97 13.54 -24.51
N ALA A 101 -8.72 13.95 -24.75
CA ALA A 101 -8.32 14.81 -25.85
C ALA A 101 -7.97 14.04 -27.14
N GLY A 102 -8.20 12.72 -27.18
CA GLY A 102 -7.97 11.88 -28.36
C GLY A 102 -6.52 11.45 -28.57
N VAL A 103 -5.64 11.64 -27.57
CA VAL A 103 -4.26 11.14 -27.62
C VAL A 103 -4.22 9.69 -27.14
N PRO A 104 -3.73 8.75 -27.97
CA PRO A 104 -3.63 7.35 -27.56
C PRO A 104 -2.55 7.18 -26.49
N ILE A 105 -2.88 6.47 -25.41
CA ILE A 105 -1.97 6.17 -24.31
C ILE A 105 -1.71 4.67 -24.23
N ASP A 106 -0.42 4.29 -24.09
CA ASP A 106 -0.07 2.94 -23.70
C ASP A 106 -0.37 2.73 -22.21
N LYS A 107 -1.31 1.83 -21.91
CA LYS A 107 -1.70 1.50 -20.54
C LYS A 107 -0.57 0.85 -19.73
N GLY A 108 0.44 0.28 -20.39
CA GLY A 108 1.65 -0.21 -19.73
C GLY A 108 2.54 0.92 -19.21
N ALA A 109 2.54 2.07 -19.90
CA ALA A 109 3.39 3.21 -19.56
C ALA A 109 3.01 3.89 -18.24
N VAL A 110 1.80 3.63 -17.72
CA VAL A 110 1.32 4.14 -16.43
C VAL A 110 1.55 3.20 -15.25
N VAL A 111 2.29 2.11 -15.45
CA VAL A 111 2.51 1.07 -14.44
C VAL A 111 4.00 0.89 -14.18
N SER A 112 4.39 1.01 -12.92
CA SER A 112 5.70 0.56 -12.45
C SER A 112 5.60 -0.88 -12.01
N MET A 113 6.48 -1.76 -12.49
CA MET A 113 6.49 -3.17 -12.10
C MET A 113 7.88 -3.62 -11.64
N GLY A 114 7.94 -4.41 -10.58
CA GLY A 114 9.17 -5.01 -10.07
C GLY A 114 8.91 -6.35 -9.43
N GLU A 115 9.97 -7.09 -9.11
CA GLU A 115 9.90 -8.41 -8.50
C GLU A 115 10.23 -8.34 -7.01
N PHE A 116 9.44 -9.03 -6.19
CA PHE A 116 9.77 -9.21 -4.78
C PHE A 116 11.07 -10.02 -4.66
N THR A 117 11.90 -9.72 -3.65
CA THR A 117 13.12 -10.48 -3.38
C THR A 117 12.84 -11.94 -2.99
N SER A 118 11.64 -12.21 -2.48
CA SER A 118 11.15 -13.51 -2.03
C SER A 118 9.62 -13.49 -2.06
N VAL A 119 9.00 -14.67 -2.20
CA VAL A 119 7.55 -14.83 -2.05
C VAL A 119 7.10 -14.76 -0.59
N ASP A 120 8.01 -14.99 0.35
CA ASP A 120 7.76 -14.90 1.79
C ASP A 120 8.39 -13.64 2.41
N PRO A 121 7.76 -13.04 3.44
CA PRO A 121 8.34 -11.96 4.21
C PRO A 121 9.64 -12.38 4.93
N ASP A 122 10.51 -11.42 5.20
CA ASP A 122 11.74 -11.64 5.97
C ASP A 122 11.45 -11.92 7.47
N GLU A 123 12.51 -12.03 8.28
CA GLU A 123 12.38 -12.25 9.73
C GLU A 123 11.69 -11.10 10.48
N ARG A 124 11.54 -9.93 9.86
CA ARG A 124 10.86 -8.75 10.39
C ARG A 124 9.48 -8.54 9.75
N ASP A 125 8.96 -9.56 9.08
CA ASP A 125 7.66 -9.52 8.39
C ASP A 125 7.63 -8.47 7.27
N VAL A 126 8.78 -8.25 6.60
CA VAL A 126 8.92 -7.28 5.50
C VAL A 126 9.13 -7.97 4.16
N CYS A 127 8.33 -7.56 3.19
CA CYS A 127 8.47 -7.91 1.79
C CYS A 127 9.13 -6.77 1.02
N SER A 128 10.20 -7.07 0.28
CA SER A 128 11.02 -6.05 -0.37
C SER A 128 10.98 -6.18 -1.90
N VAL A 129 10.87 -5.05 -2.60
CA VAL A 129 11.03 -4.92 -4.05
C VAL A 129 12.14 -3.89 -4.30
N PRO A 130 13.35 -4.30 -4.71
CA PRO A 130 14.51 -3.40 -4.76
C PRO A 130 14.33 -2.24 -5.73
N SER A 131 13.73 -2.51 -6.89
CA SER A 131 13.51 -1.54 -7.96
C SER A 131 12.32 -1.95 -8.81
N LEU A 132 11.59 -0.95 -9.32
CA LEU A 132 10.54 -1.14 -10.30
C LEU A 132 10.92 -0.47 -11.62
N SER A 133 10.31 -0.91 -12.71
CA SER A 133 10.37 -0.20 -13.98
C SER A 133 9.82 1.22 -13.84
N PRO A 134 10.38 2.21 -14.57
CA PRO A 134 9.80 3.53 -14.62
C PRO A 134 8.39 3.48 -15.22
N ALA A 135 7.46 4.21 -14.62
CA ALA A 135 6.20 4.58 -15.24
C ALA A 135 6.33 6.02 -15.75
N ALA A 136 6.07 6.27 -17.03
CA ALA A 136 6.32 7.56 -17.65
C ALA A 136 5.34 7.86 -18.78
N LEU A 137 4.92 9.11 -18.86
CA LEU A 137 4.14 9.64 -19.98
C LEU A 137 4.82 10.89 -20.53
N GLU A 138 4.78 11.00 -21.85
CA GLU A 138 5.15 12.21 -22.59
C GLU A 138 3.94 12.60 -23.43
N ILE A 139 3.24 13.65 -23.00
CA ILE A 139 2.05 14.16 -23.67
C ILE A 139 2.47 15.40 -24.47
N PRO A 140 2.21 15.42 -25.80
CA PRO A 140 2.50 16.62 -26.60
C PRO A 140 1.61 17.78 -26.16
N ALA A 141 1.91 18.99 -26.63
CA ALA A 141 1.00 20.11 -26.46
C ALA A 141 -0.31 19.82 -27.21
N ILE A 142 -1.45 20.03 -26.54
CA ILE A 142 -2.79 19.79 -27.09
C ILE A 142 -3.63 21.03 -26.82
N GLU A 143 -4.09 21.69 -27.89
CA GLU A 143 -4.83 22.95 -27.80
C GLU A 143 -4.13 23.97 -26.89
N ASP A 144 -4.77 24.42 -25.81
CA ASP A 144 -4.24 25.37 -24.84
C ASP A 144 -3.43 24.72 -23.70
N SER A 145 -3.24 23.39 -23.73
CA SER A 145 -2.43 22.67 -22.74
C SER A 145 -0.99 22.50 -23.22
N PRO A 146 0.01 22.89 -22.41
CA PRO A 146 1.42 22.71 -22.77
C PRO A 146 1.79 21.22 -22.82
N ALA A 147 2.85 20.91 -23.57
CA ALA A 147 3.46 19.59 -23.52
C ALA A 147 3.86 19.27 -22.08
N THR A 148 3.52 18.08 -21.61
CA THR A 148 3.75 17.64 -20.23
C THR A 148 4.45 16.29 -20.24
N SER A 149 5.55 16.18 -19.50
CA SER A 149 6.25 14.92 -19.25
C SER A 149 6.19 14.60 -17.77
N LEU A 150 5.86 13.35 -17.43
CA LEU A 150 5.70 12.91 -16.06
C LEU A 150 6.27 11.51 -15.90
N ARG A 151 7.13 11.31 -14.91
CA ARG A 151 7.82 10.04 -14.67
C ARG A 151 7.96 9.74 -13.18
N TYR A 152 7.69 8.49 -12.84
CA TYR A 152 7.83 7.90 -11.52
C TYR A 152 8.84 6.75 -11.57
N GLU A 153 9.82 6.79 -10.67
CA GLU A 153 10.83 5.75 -10.52
C GLU A 153 10.90 5.31 -9.06
N TRP A 154 10.27 4.16 -8.78
CA TRP A 154 10.17 3.57 -7.45
C TRP A 154 11.35 2.64 -7.17
N SER A 155 11.87 2.71 -5.96
CA SER A 155 12.94 1.85 -5.46
C SER A 155 12.79 1.61 -3.96
N ASN A 156 13.49 0.61 -3.44
CA ASN A 156 13.49 0.25 -2.02
C ASN A 156 12.07 0.13 -1.45
N VAL A 157 11.13 -0.44 -2.22
CA VAL A 157 9.77 -0.62 -1.77
C VAL A 157 9.75 -1.72 -0.72
N ARG A 158 9.25 -1.41 0.47
CA ARG A 158 9.13 -2.34 1.60
C ARG A 158 7.70 -2.35 2.08
N VAL A 159 7.08 -3.52 2.14
CA VAL A 159 5.69 -3.73 2.57
C VAL A 159 5.69 -4.55 3.85
N TYR A 160 4.97 -4.09 4.87
CA TYR A 160 4.82 -4.83 6.13
C TYR A 160 3.66 -5.81 6.05
N VAL A 161 3.93 -7.09 6.30
CA VAL A 161 3.04 -8.20 5.98
C VAL A 161 2.95 -9.16 7.16
N THR A 162 1.86 -9.09 7.91
CA THR A 162 1.51 -10.05 8.98
C THR A 162 0.06 -10.50 8.83
N ALA A 163 -0.34 -11.55 9.55
CA ALA A 163 -1.74 -11.97 9.58
C ALA A 163 -2.71 -10.86 10.05
N ALA A 164 -2.27 -9.98 10.96
CA ALA A 164 -3.07 -8.85 11.43
C ALA A 164 -3.04 -7.67 10.44
N LEU A 165 -1.92 -7.47 9.75
CA LEU A 165 -1.67 -6.35 8.84
C LEU A 165 -1.17 -6.89 7.50
N PRO A 166 -2.08 -7.41 6.64
CA PRO A 166 -1.70 -8.09 5.41
C PRO A 166 -1.36 -7.07 4.32
N GLY A 167 -0.18 -6.45 4.42
CA GLY A 167 0.34 -5.54 3.41
C GLY A 167 -0.36 -4.18 3.38
N THR A 168 -0.86 -3.69 4.53
CA THR A 168 -1.57 -2.41 4.63
C THR A 168 -0.67 -1.20 4.87
N GLN A 169 0.63 -1.42 5.11
CA GLN A 169 1.61 -0.36 5.37
C GLN A 169 2.83 -0.57 4.49
N MET A 170 3.36 0.51 3.91
CA MET A 170 4.53 0.44 3.04
C MET A 170 5.44 1.66 3.18
N THR A 171 6.69 1.50 2.76
CA THR A 171 7.64 2.60 2.52
C THR A 171 8.32 2.41 1.18
N ALA A 172 8.79 3.51 0.58
CA ALA A 172 9.58 3.46 -0.65
C ALA A 172 10.44 4.70 -0.82
N ASP A 173 11.36 4.63 -1.78
CA ASP A 173 12.01 5.78 -2.37
C ASP A 173 11.41 6.06 -3.75
N LEU A 174 11.09 7.32 -4.02
CA LEU A 174 10.57 7.77 -5.31
C LEU A 174 11.51 8.82 -5.91
N THR A 175 11.93 8.61 -7.15
CA THR A 175 12.43 9.70 -8.00
C THR A 175 11.29 10.14 -8.90
N TYR A 176 10.90 11.41 -8.75
CA TYR A 176 9.81 12.03 -9.48
C TYR A 176 10.39 13.04 -10.47
N THR A 177 10.00 12.92 -11.74
CA THR A 177 10.37 13.89 -12.77
C THR A 177 9.13 14.45 -13.43
N LYS A 178 9.05 15.78 -13.50
CA LYS A 178 7.99 16.50 -14.20
C LYS A 178 8.61 17.63 -15.01
N ASP A 179 8.37 17.64 -16.32
CA ASP A 179 8.75 18.74 -17.23
C ASP A 179 10.23 19.13 -17.13
N GLY A 180 11.12 18.13 -17.01
CA GLY A 180 12.57 18.33 -16.87
C GLY A 180 13.06 18.68 -15.46
N CYS A 181 12.15 18.92 -14.51
CA CYS A 181 12.45 19.02 -13.08
C CYS A 181 12.47 17.62 -12.45
N THR A 182 13.52 17.27 -11.71
CA THR A 182 13.59 16.00 -10.96
C THR A 182 13.78 16.26 -9.47
N ALA A 183 13.06 15.53 -8.61
CA ALA A 183 13.28 15.50 -7.17
C ALA A 183 13.16 14.07 -6.63
N SER A 184 13.71 13.82 -5.44
CA SER A 184 13.62 12.52 -4.78
C SER A 184 12.85 12.63 -3.47
N TYR A 185 12.07 11.60 -3.16
CA TYR A 185 11.16 11.54 -2.03
C TYR A 185 11.35 10.26 -1.25
N SER A 186 11.17 10.34 0.07
CA SER A 186 10.84 9.20 0.91
C SER A 186 9.32 9.09 1.00
N VAL A 187 8.79 7.89 0.81
CA VAL A 187 7.35 7.63 0.74
C VAL A 187 6.90 6.73 1.88
N VAL A 188 5.75 7.05 2.47
CA VAL A 188 5.04 6.19 3.44
C VAL A 188 3.61 6.02 2.95
N GLY A 189 3.15 4.78 2.85
CA GLY A 189 1.80 4.45 2.38
C GLY A 189 0.98 3.73 3.44
N LEU A 190 -0.31 4.09 3.52
CA LEU A 190 -1.32 3.42 4.35
C LEU A 190 -2.51 3.00 3.50
N ALA A 191 -2.93 1.75 3.61
CA ALA A 191 -4.17 1.25 3.05
C ALA A 191 -5.22 0.97 4.15
N PRO A 192 -6.52 1.14 3.85
CA PRO A 192 -7.04 1.75 2.63
C PRO A 192 -6.80 3.26 2.59
N ALA A 193 -6.78 3.84 1.38
CA ALA A 193 -6.82 5.27 1.20
C ALA A 193 -8.20 5.79 1.61
N VAL A 194 -8.24 6.55 2.71
CA VAL A 194 -9.46 7.15 3.23
C VAL A 194 -9.36 8.66 3.13
N SER A 195 -10.34 9.29 2.47
CA SER A 195 -10.47 10.75 2.47
C SER A 195 -10.97 11.22 3.82
N CYS A 196 -10.27 12.18 4.42
CA CYS A 196 -10.74 12.94 5.56
C CYS A 196 -11.08 14.39 5.18
N GLY A 197 -11.06 14.72 3.88
CA GLY A 197 -11.55 15.99 3.37
C GLY A 197 -13.08 16.07 3.40
N VAL A 198 -13.61 17.20 3.82
CA VAL A 198 -15.05 17.51 3.84
C VAL A 198 -15.30 18.89 3.26
N GLU A 199 -16.43 19.05 2.58
CA GLU A 199 -16.89 20.35 2.09
C GLU A 199 -17.50 21.15 3.26
N GLY A 200 -16.79 22.21 3.67
CA GLY A 200 -17.26 23.16 4.68
C GLY A 200 -17.95 24.37 4.06
N MET A 201 -18.69 25.13 4.87
CA MET A 201 -19.34 26.37 4.41
C MET A 201 -18.34 27.45 3.94
N GLU A 202 -17.10 27.41 4.45
CA GLU A 202 -16.02 28.33 4.09
C GLU A 202 -15.06 27.74 3.05
N GLY A 203 -15.39 26.56 2.50
CA GLY A 203 -14.57 25.81 1.57
C GLY A 203 -14.11 24.45 2.12
N PRO A 204 -13.22 23.75 1.37
CA PRO A 204 -12.69 22.45 1.78
C PRO A 204 -11.98 22.52 3.13
N THR A 205 -12.31 21.60 4.03
CA THR A 205 -11.67 21.41 5.34
C THR A 205 -11.42 19.93 5.58
N THR A 206 -10.90 19.58 6.75
CA THR A 206 -10.63 18.20 7.15
C THR A 206 -11.37 17.81 8.42
N ASP A 207 -11.86 16.58 8.47
CA ASP A 207 -12.45 15.94 9.65
C ASP A 207 -11.63 14.70 10.05
N PRO A 208 -10.80 14.80 11.10
CA PRO A 208 -10.01 13.67 11.59
C PRO A 208 -10.84 12.46 12.04
N SER A 209 -12.11 12.66 12.42
CA SER A 209 -12.98 11.57 12.86
C SER A 209 -13.34 10.61 11.71
N LEU A 210 -13.09 10.99 10.45
CA LEU A 210 -13.25 10.12 9.30
C LEU A 210 -12.13 9.07 9.18
N CYS A 211 -11.04 9.22 9.92
CA CYS A 211 -9.98 8.22 9.99
C CYS A 211 -10.27 7.12 11.02
N ASP A 212 -11.28 7.31 11.87
CA ASP A 212 -11.64 6.40 12.94
C ASP A 212 -12.08 5.02 12.36
N PRO A 213 -11.43 3.92 12.77
CA PRO A 213 -11.78 2.59 12.30
C PRO A 213 -13.18 2.14 12.76
N GLU A 214 -13.74 2.76 13.80
CA GLU A 214 -15.06 2.44 14.36
C GLU A 214 -16.16 3.39 13.84
N ALA A 215 -17.36 2.84 13.68
CA ALA A 215 -18.55 3.64 13.42
C ALA A 215 -18.94 4.43 14.67
N ASP A 216 -19.42 5.67 14.50
CA ASP A 216 -20.07 6.46 15.53
C ASP A 216 -21.47 6.91 15.06
N PRO A 217 -22.51 6.08 15.26
CA PRO A 217 -23.87 6.43 14.88
C PRO A 217 -24.41 7.66 15.61
N ALA A 218 -23.90 7.99 16.81
CA ALA A 218 -24.34 9.16 17.56
C ALA A 218 -23.82 10.45 16.92
N ALA A 219 -22.64 10.41 16.31
CA ALA A 219 -22.09 11.48 15.48
C ALA A 219 -22.52 11.40 14.00
N GLY A 220 -23.39 10.46 13.62
CA GLY A 220 -23.86 10.28 12.24
C GLY A 220 -22.91 9.50 11.32
N ARG A 221 -21.83 8.93 11.87
CA ARG A 221 -20.87 8.08 11.14
C ARG A 221 -21.31 6.62 11.23
N LEU A 222 -22.09 6.16 10.24
CA LEU A 222 -22.67 4.81 10.26
C LEU A 222 -21.69 3.67 9.95
N ILE A 223 -20.51 3.98 9.41
CA ILE A 223 -19.45 3.05 9.06
C ILE A 223 -18.11 3.58 9.54
N GLY A 224 -17.21 2.70 9.97
CA GLY A 224 -15.82 3.07 10.23
C GLY A 224 -15.03 3.28 8.94
N SER A 225 -13.81 3.79 9.07
CA SER A 225 -12.91 4.09 7.96
C SER A 225 -12.43 2.86 7.18
N GLY A 226 -12.51 1.68 7.79
CA GLY A 226 -11.93 0.43 7.26
C GLY A 226 -10.42 0.31 7.47
N ILE A 227 -9.79 1.30 8.11
CA ILE A 227 -8.41 1.20 8.61
C ILE A 227 -8.37 0.15 9.73
N ASN A 228 -7.26 -0.58 9.84
CA ASN A 228 -7.11 -1.56 10.92
C ASN A 228 -7.13 -0.84 12.29
N PRO A 229 -7.98 -1.26 13.26
CA PRO A 229 -8.04 -0.69 14.60
C PRO A 229 -6.70 -0.63 15.35
N ASP A 230 -5.80 -1.57 15.11
CA ASP A 230 -4.45 -1.58 15.70
C ASP A 230 -3.59 -0.38 15.27
N LEU A 231 -4.03 0.37 14.25
CA LEU A 231 -3.36 1.57 13.73
C LEU A 231 -4.03 2.87 14.19
N GLU A 232 -5.15 2.85 14.92
CA GLU A 232 -5.93 4.04 15.29
C GLU A 232 -5.04 5.17 15.85
N GLU A 233 -4.22 4.85 16.86
CA GLU A 233 -3.34 5.82 17.51
C GLU A 233 -2.18 6.30 16.62
N ARG A 234 -1.93 5.62 15.51
CA ARG A 234 -0.84 5.89 14.56
C ARG A 234 -1.31 6.59 13.30
N VAL A 235 -2.61 6.82 13.15
CA VAL A 235 -3.20 7.47 11.99
C VAL A 235 -3.62 8.90 12.32
N THR A 236 -3.47 9.79 11.36
CA THR A 236 -3.95 11.17 11.43
C THR A 236 -4.52 11.59 10.08
N CYS A 237 -5.41 12.58 10.07
CA CYS A 237 -5.76 13.27 8.85
C CYS A 237 -4.65 14.25 8.46
N ASP A 238 -4.10 14.12 7.26
CA ASP A 238 -3.15 15.08 6.71
C ASP A 238 -3.90 16.26 6.08
N PRO A 239 -3.68 17.51 6.51
CA PRO A 239 -4.41 18.67 6.01
C PRO A 239 -3.99 19.12 4.61
N GLU A 240 -2.81 18.73 4.11
CA GLU A 240 -2.33 19.13 2.79
C GLU A 240 -2.90 18.23 1.69
N ILE A 241 -3.05 16.93 1.96
CA ILE A 241 -3.58 15.96 0.99
C ILE A 241 -4.98 15.46 1.31
N ALA A 242 -5.55 15.83 2.47
CA ALA A 242 -6.89 15.46 2.92
C ALA A 242 -7.14 13.94 2.97
N LEU A 243 -6.09 13.17 3.30
CA LEU A 243 -6.14 11.71 3.45
C LEU A 243 -5.74 11.30 4.86
N CYS A 244 -6.28 10.17 5.31
CA CYS A 244 -5.81 9.49 6.51
C CYS A 244 -4.46 8.82 6.24
N VAL A 245 -3.44 9.20 6.99
CA VAL A 245 -2.05 8.78 6.79
C VAL A 245 -1.43 8.29 8.10
N LEU A 246 -0.34 7.53 8.00
CA LEU A 246 0.48 7.22 9.17
C LEU A 246 1.22 8.46 9.65
N LYS A 247 1.20 8.70 10.97
CA LYS A 247 2.00 9.75 11.62
C LYS A 247 3.50 9.52 11.44
N GLU A 248 3.92 8.26 11.44
CA GLU A 248 5.31 7.84 11.27
C GLU A 248 5.40 6.48 10.55
N PRO A 249 6.50 6.21 9.82
CA PRO A 249 6.76 4.87 9.28
C PRO A 249 6.69 3.80 10.36
N PRO A 250 6.14 2.60 10.06
CA PRO A 250 6.17 1.45 10.97
C PRO A 250 7.60 1.11 11.37
N GLU A 251 7.81 0.69 12.63
CA GLU A 251 9.15 0.39 13.14
C GLU A 251 9.86 -0.68 12.30
N ALA A 252 9.14 -1.72 11.86
CA ALA A 252 9.66 -2.75 10.96
C ALA A 252 10.13 -2.21 9.59
N LEU A 253 9.63 -1.04 9.17
CA LEU A 253 9.94 -0.39 7.91
C LEU A 253 10.94 0.77 8.05
N ARG A 254 11.43 1.05 9.26
CA ARG A 254 12.54 1.99 9.47
C ARG A 254 13.88 1.40 9.04
#